data_AF-A0A0S4LEK9-F1
#
_entry.id   AF-A0A0S4LEK9-F1
#
_cell.length_a   1.000
_cell.length_b   1.000
_cell.length_c   1.000
_cell.angle_alpha   90.00
_cell.angle_beta   90.00
_cell.angle_gamma   90.00
#
_symmetry.space_group_name_H-M   'P 1'
#
loop_
_entity.id
_entity.type
_entity.pdbx_description
1 polymer ?
#
loop_
_entity_poly.entity_id
_entity_poly.type
_entity_poly.pdbx_seq_one_letter_code
_entity_poly.pdbx_strand_id
1 'polypeptide(L)' 'MLNFCGTHNITADVEVIPIHKVNEAYDRLLKSDVKYRFSIDMASLKST' A
#
# COMPACT_ATOMS: atom_id res chain seq x y z
N MET A 1 -1.06 -20.27 4.41
CA MET A 1 -1.74 -18.96 4.48
C MET A 1 -1.83 -18.32 3.10
N LEU A 2 -0.72 -17.99 2.42
CA LEU A 2 -0.76 -17.41 1.06
C LEU A 2 -1.48 -18.29 0.02
N ASN A 3 -1.22 -19.62 0.02
CA ASN A 3 -1.93 -20.55 -0.87
C ASN A 3 -3.44 -20.55 -0.65
N PHE A 4 -3.88 -20.44 0.61
CA PHE A 4 -5.31 -20.35 0.94
C PHE A 4 -5.90 -19.03 0.43
N CYS A 5 -5.23 -17.89 0.67
CA CYS A 5 -5.70 -16.61 0.17
C CYS A 5 -5.78 -16.58 -1.37
N GLY A 6 -4.81 -17.17 -2.07
CA GLY A 6 -4.82 -17.29 -3.53
C GLY A 6 -5.97 -18.16 -4.05
N THR A 7 -6.23 -19.31 -3.43
CA THR A 7 -7.34 -20.20 -3.82
C THR A 7 -8.72 -19.57 -3.57
N HIS A 8 -8.85 -18.80 -2.50
CA HIS A 8 -10.13 -18.19 -2.09
C HIS A 8 -10.30 -16.74 -2.55
N ASN A 9 -9.40 -16.23 -3.40
CA ASN A 9 -9.38 -14.85 -3.87
C ASN A 9 -9.48 -13.81 -2.74
N ILE A 10 -8.78 -14.07 -1.63
CA ILE A 10 -8.71 -13.17 -0.48
C ILE A 10 -7.58 -12.18 -0.73
N THR A 11 -7.94 -10.93 -0.96
CA THR A 11 -7.01 -9.83 -1.18
C THR A 11 -7.16 -8.77 -0.09
N ALA A 12 -6.08 -8.03 0.17
CA ALA A 12 -6.16 -6.85 1.02
C ALA A 12 -6.57 -5.65 0.16
N ASP A 13 -7.50 -4.84 0.66
CA ASP A 13 -7.73 -3.50 0.14
C ASP A 13 -6.52 -2.63 0.52
N VAL A 14 -5.92 -2.00 -0.48
CA VAL A 14 -4.72 -1.19 -0.31
C VAL A 14 -4.79 0.10 -1.12
N GLU A 15 -4.24 1.16 -0.55
CA GLU A 15 -3.90 2.38 -1.27
C GLU A 15 -2.46 2.27 -1.78
N VAL A 16 -2.28 2.18 -3.09
CA VAL A 16 -0.95 2.14 -3.71
C VAL A 16 -0.38 3.55 -3.84
N ILE A 17 0.82 3.77 -3.32
CA ILE A 17 1.51 5.06 -3.37
C ILE A 17 2.88 4.94 -4.06
N PRO A 18 3.33 5.96 -4.81
CA PRO A 18 4.71 6.01 -5.27
C PRO A 18 5.65 6.27 -4.08
N ILE A 19 6.89 5.79 -4.19
CA ILE A 19 7.88 5.90 -3.11
C ILE A 19 8.17 7.36 -2.70
N HIS A 20 8.08 8.28 -3.67
CA HIS A 20 8.29 9.72 -3.46
C HIS A 20 7.26 10.36 -2.53
N LYS A 21 6.10 9.73 -2.33
CA LYS A 21 5.00 10.20 -1.47
C LYS A 21 4.98 9.53 -0.09
N VAL A 22 6.02 8.80 0.30
CA VAL A 22 6.04 8.05 1.57
C VAL A 22 5.81 8.94 2.80
N ASN A 23 6.39 10.14 2.84
CA ASN A 23 6.23 11.06 3.96
C ASN A 23 4.77 11.56 4.07
N GLU A 24 4.15 11.90 2.95
CA GLU A 24 2.74 12.32 2.91
C GLU A 24 1.82 11.19 3.40
N ALA A 25 2.07 9.96 2.96
CA ALA A 25 1.31 8.80 3.41
C ALA A 25 1.51 8.50 4.90
N TYR A 26 2.71 8.75 5.43
CA TYR A 26 2.99 8.60 6.86
C TYR A 26 2.20 9.63 7.70
N ASP A 27 2.14 10.88 7.26
CA ASP A 27 1.32 11.91 7.93
C ASP A 27 -0.18 11.58 7.90
N ARG A 28 -0.67 11.01 6.79
CA ARG A 28 -2.04 10.51 6.67
C ARG A 28 -2.30 9.34 7.61
N LEU A 29 -1.37 8.39 7.71
CA LEU A 29 -1.45 7.26 8.63
C LEU A 29 -1.56 7.72 10.08
N LEU A 30 -0.77 8.72 10.49
CA LEU A 30 -0.83 9.32 11.83
C LEU A 30 -2.20 9.94 12.14
N LYS A 31 -2.90 10.43 11.11
CA LYS A 31 -4.26 11.00 11.21
C LYS A 31 -5.37 9.94 11.08
N SER A 32 -5.01 8.66 10.98
CA SER A 32 -5.93 7.56 10.65
C SER A 32 -6.65 7.74 9.30
N ASP A 33 -6.10 8.57 8.41
CA ASP A 33 -6.61 8.81 7.05
C ASP A 33 -6.05 7.78 6.09
N VAL A 34 -6.45 6.52 6.27
CA VAL A 34 -6.07 5.40 5.41
C VAL A 34 -7.21 4.39 5.32
N LYS A 35 -7.46 3.88 4.11
CA LYS A 35 -8.33 2.72 3.91
C LYS A 35 -7.54 1.45 4.13
N TYR A 36 -7.47 1.03 5.40
CA TYR A 36 -6.85 -0.19 5.90
C TYR A 36 -5.33 -0.29 5.79
N ARG A 37 -4.73 -0.08 4.60
CA ARG A 37 -3.29 -0.25 4.39
C ARG A 37 -2.75 0.57 3.20
N PHE A 38 -1.54 1.10 3.35
CA PHE A 38 -0.73 1.59 2.24
C PHE A 38 0.18 0.49 1.68
N SER A 39 0.34 0.46 0.36
CA SER A 39 1.34 -0.36 -0.33
C SER A 39 2.23 0.56 -1.18
N ILE A 40 3.54 0.45 -1.04
CA ILE A 40 4.48 1.30 -1.77
C ILE A 40 4.87 0.60 -3.06
N ASP A 41 4.64 1.25 -4.19
CA ASP A 41 5.12 0.77 -5.48
C ASP A 41 6.63 1.04 -5.62
N MET A 42 7.43 -0.03 -5.53
CA MET A 42 8.88 0.07 -5.69
C MET A 42 9.32 0.32 -7.13
N ALA A 43 8.49 0.08 -8.13
CA ALA A 43 8.83 0.41 -9.52
C ALA A 43 8.93 1.93 -9.72
N SER A 44 8.13 2.70 -8.97
CA SER A 44 8.15 4.17 -8.98
C SER A 44 9.48 4.79 -8.56
N LEU A 45 10.39 4.03 -7.93
CA LEU A 45 11.73 4.49 -7.58
C LEU A 45 12.56 4.89 -8.81
N LYS A 46 12.35 4.22 -9.95
CA LYS A 46 13.10 4.49 -11.19
C LYS A 46 12.53 5.67 -11.99
N SER A 47 11.30 6.07 -11.69
CA SER A 47 10.63 7.19 -12.33
C SER A 47 11.01 8.46 -11.58
N THR A 48 12.00 9.19 -12.11
CA THR A 48 12.39 10.53 -11.65
C THR A 48 11.65 11.58 -12.46
#